data_AF-A0A7S2HEI9-F1
#
_entry.id   AF-A0A7S2HEI9-F1
#
_cell.length_a   1.000
_cell.length_b   1.000
_cell.length_c   1.000
_cell.angle_alpha   90.00
_cell.angle_beta   90.00
_cell.angle_gamma   90.00
#
_symmetry.space_group_name_H-M   'P 1'
#
loop_
_entity.id
_entity.type
_entity.pdbx_description
1 polymer ?
#
loop_
_entity_poly.entity_id
_entity_poly.type
_entity_poly.pdbx_seq_one_letter_code
_entity_poly.pdbx_strand_id
1 'polypeptide(L)'
;ESQEMLGGALRVERRPDHCIVFDTTPAAAVAAHDADMMIVSMIGYYPKYELITADKTARYFSDLNTVHLRNLFSERVYDEPMVDLQPLLPDTKKAPKTRFWEEGDRG
;
A
#
# COMPACT_ATOMS: atom_id res chain seq x y z
N GLU A 1 5.13 -13.47 -1.90
CA GLU A 1 3.99 -13.02 -1.09
C GLU A 1 3.87 -11.49 -0.99
N SER A 2 4.62 -10.77 -0.15
CA SER A 2 4.42 -9.31 0.03
C SER A 2 4.44 -8.50 -1.29
N GLN A 3 5.41 -8.74 -2.18
CA GLN A 3 5.46 -8.10 -3.51
C GLN A 3 4.25 -8.44 -4.40
N GLU A 4 3.71 -9.65 -4.28
CA GLU A 4 2.53 -10.07 -5.04
C GLU A 4 1.26 -9.39 -4.52
N MET A 5 1.17 -9.18 -3.20
CA MET A 5 0.11 -8.43 -2.56
C MET A 5 0.10 -6.98 -3.04
N LEU A 6 1.26 -6.31 -3.04
CA LEU A 6 1.41 -4.96 -3.59
C LEU A 6 0.99 -4.88 -5.07
N GLY A 7 1.39 -5.88 -5.87
CA GLY A 7 0.92 -6.00 -7.26
C GLY A 7 -0.59 -6.21 -7.37
N GLY A 8 -1.20 -6.91 -6.42
CA GLY A 8 -2.65 -7.06 -6.29
C GLY A 8 -3.35 -5.73 -6.00
N ALA A 9 -2.88 -4.99 -5.00
CA ALA A 9 -3.38 -3.66 -4.64
C ALA A 9 -3.32 -2.68 -5.81
N LEU A 10 -2.23 -2.70 -6.57
CA LEU A 10 -2.08 -1.89 -7.78
C LEU A 10 -3.15 -2.23 -8.84
N ARG A 11 -3.41 -3.52 -9.08
CA ARG A 11 -4.42 -3.97 -10.07
C ARG A 11 -5.84 -3.57 -9.70
N VAL A 12 -6.14 -3.51 -8.40
CA VAL A 12 -7.47 -3.08 -7.92
C VAL A 12 -7.54 -1.57 -7.67
N GLU A 13 -6.47 -0.84 -8.00
CA GLU A 13 -6.35 0.62 -7.82
C GLU A 13 -6.70 1.06 -6.39
N ARG A 14 -6.22 0.30 -5.40
CA ARG A 14 -6.40 0.62 -3.98
C ARG A 14 -5.08 0.70 -3.25
N ARG A 15 -5.05 1.56 -2.24
CA ARG A 15 -3.94 1.64 -1.31
C ARG A 15 -3.83 0.31 -0.53
N PRO A 16 -2.62 -0.20 -0.26
CA PRO A 16 -2.44 -1.43 0.50
C PRO A 16 -3.13 -1.43 1.87
N ASP A 17 -3.09 -0.29 2.57
CA ASP A 17 -3.74 -0.07 3.87
C ASP A 17 -5.28 -0.11 3.85
N HIS A 18 -5.89 -0.22 2.68
CA HIS A 18 -7.33 -0.45 2.49
C HIS A 18 -7.65 -1.84 1.93
N CYS A 19 -6.65 -2.72 1.84
CA CYS A 19 -6.80 -4.07 1.32
C CYS A 19 -6.90 -5.08 2.47
N ILE A 20 -7.66 -6.15 2.23
CA ILE A 20 -7.74 -7.31 3.12
C ILE A 20 -7.24 -8.53 2.36
N VAL A 21 -6.24 -9.21 2.92
CA VAL A 21 -5.73 -10.50 2.44
C VAL A 21 -6.54 -11.63 3.10
N PHE A 22 -6.87 -12.65 2.33
CA PHE A 22 -7.46 -13.90 2.84
C PHE A 22 -6.49 -15.04 2.58
N ASP A 23 -5.98 -15.66 3.65
CA ASP A 23 -5.02 -16.77 3.56
C ASP A 23 -5.30 -17.81 4.66
N THR A 24 -4.58 -18.92 4.69
CA THR A 24 -4.67 -19.98 5.71
C THR A 24 -3.36 -20.21 6.46
N THR A 25 -2.29 -19.49 6.11
CA THR A 25 -0.95 -19.72 6.67
C THR A 25 -0.49 -18.60 7.60
N PRO A 26 0.33 -18.90 8.62
CA PRO A 26 0.92 -17.86 9.48
C PRO A 26 1.95 -17.00 8.74
N ALA A 27 2.60 -17.53 7.71
CA ALA A 27 3.58 -16.79 6.90
C ALA A 27 2.91 -15.65 6.11
N ALA A 28 1.72 -15.90 5.56
CA ALA A 28 0.97 -14.88 4.84
C ALA A 28 0.57 -13.70 5.72
N ALA A 29 0.31 -13.92 7.02
CA ALA A 29 0.03 -12.83 7.96
C ALA A 29 1.22 -11.89 8.12
N VAL A 30 2.43 -12.44 8.23
CA VAL A 30 3.65 -11.63 8.28
C VAL A 30 3.83 -10.86 6.97
N ALA A 31 3.66 -11.53 5.82
CA ALA A 31 3.80 -10.89 4.51
C ALA A 31 2.76 -9.78 4.25
N ALA A 32 1.53 -9.95 4.75
CA ALA A 32 0.47 -8.95 4.66
C ALA A 32 0.79 -7.71 5.50
N HIS A 33 1.27 -7.92 6.73
CA HIS A 33 1.69 -6.81 7.59
C HIS A 33 2.91 -6.07 7.03
N ASP A 34 3.87 -6.77 6.43
CA ASP A 34 5.00 -6.15 5.71
C ASP A 34 4.55 -5.30 4.51
N ALA A 35 3.41 -5.62 3.91
CA ALA A 35 2.78 -4.86 2.83
C ALA A 35 1.77 -3.80 3.34
N ASP A 36 1.69 -3.59 4.66
CA ASP A 36 0.73 -2.69 5.32
C ASP A 36 -0.74 -3.00 5.01
N MET A 37 -1.10 -4.28 4.85
CA MET A 37 -2.47 -4.75 4.63
C MET A 37 -3.07 -5.40 5.87
N MET A 38 -4.40 -5.46 5.94
CA MET A 38 -5.10 -6.27 6.93
C MET A 38 -5.21 -7.72 6.45
N ILE A 39 -5.31 -8.69 7.35
CA ILE A 39 -5.45 -10.11 7.01
C ILE A 39 -6.54 -10.82 7.80
N VAL A 40 -7.32 -11.64 7.10
CA VAL A 40 -8.22 -12.62 7.67
C VAL A 40 -7.70 -14.02 7.38
N SER A 41 -7.22 -14.71 8.42
CA SER A 41 -6.77 -16.09 8.28
C SER A 41 -7.91 -17.08 8.43
N MET A 42 -8.08 -17.93 7.43
CA MET A 42 -9.07 -18.99 7.38
C MET A 42 -8.52 -20.23 8.09
N ILE A 43 -9.24 -20.74 9.09
CA ILE A 43 -8.86 -21.95 9.83
C ILE A 43 -8.99 -23.13 8.87
N GLY A 44 -7.85 -23.73 8.54
CA GLY A 44 -7.76 -24.87 7.65
C GLY A 44 -6.69 -25.85 8.15
N TYR A 45 -5.57 -25.92 7.43
CA TYR A 45 -4.43 -26.77 7.78
C TYR A 45 -3.79 -26.35 9.11
N TYR A 46 -3.65 -25.04 9.33
CA TYR A 46 -3.13 -24.48 10.57
C TYR A 46 -4.26 -24.31 11.59
N PRO A 47 -4.08 -24.80 12.83
CA PRO A 47 -5.04 -24.58 13.90
C PRO A 47 -5.05 -23.11 14.33
N LYS A 48 -6.15 -22.68 14.94
CA LYS A 48 -6.36 -21.28 15.35
C LYS A 48 -5.20 -20.70 16.16
N TYR A 49 -4.58 -21.49 17.05
CA TYR A 49 -3.49 -21.01 17.91
C TYR A 49 -2.18 -20.73 17.15
N GLU A 50 -2.04 -21.21 15.91
CA GLU A 50 -0.90 -20.90 15.04
C GLU A 50 -1.18 -19.68 14.15
N LEU A 51 -2.45 -19.25 14.04
CA LEU A 51 -2.89 -18.12 13.22
C LEU A 51 -3.08 -16.82 14.02
N ILE A 52 -2.49 -16.74 15.23
CA ILE A 52 -2.66 -15.62 16.17
C ILE A 52 -2.10 -14.30 15.66
N THR A 53 -1.22 -14.35 14.65
CA THR A 53 -0.63 -13.16 14.05
C THR A 53 -1.57 -12.47 13.08
N ALA A 54 -2.69 -13.10 12.69
CA ALA A 54 -3.67 -12.47 11.82
C ALA A 54 -4.60 -11.54 12.58
N ASP A 55 -5.04 -10.46 11.95
CA ASP A 55 -5.97 -9.50 12.56
C ASP A 55 -7.31 -10.14 12.91
N LYS A 56 -7.75 -11.09 12.09
CA LYS A 56 -8.92 -11.91 12.38
C LYS A 56 -8.72 -13.33 11.90
N THR A 57 -9.30 -14.27 12.61
CA THR A 57 -9.35 -15.67 12.22
C THR A 57 -10.81 -16.11 12.08
N ALA A 58 -11.16 -16.79 10.98
CA ALA A 58 -12.50 -17.32 10.73
C ALA A 58 -12.44 -18.77 10.24
N ARG A 59 -13.46 -19.58 10.52
CA ARG A 59 -13.51 -20.95 9.99
C ARG A 59 -14.21 -20.99 8.63
N TYR A 60 -15.29 -20.23 8.48
CA TYR A 60 -16.06 -20.14 7.25
C TYR A 60 -16.29 -18.69 6.85
N PHE A 61 -16.41 -18.43 5.54
CA PHE A 61 -16.76 -17.10 5.03
C PHE A 61 -18.15 -16.64 5.51
N SER A 62 -19.05 -17.58 5.81
CA SER A 62 -20.36 -17.30 6.42
C SER A 62 -20.26 -16.71 7.82
N ASP A 63 -19.13 -16.85 8.50
CA ASP A 63 -18.90 -16.28 9.83
C ASP A 63 -18.45 -14.80 9.74
N LEU A 64 -18.18 -14.32 8.53
CA LEU A 64 -17.75 -12.96 8.25
C LEU A 64 -18.94 -12.12 7.75
N ASN A 65 -18.98 -10.87 8.19
CA ASN A 65 -19.92 -9.88 7.70
C ASN A 65 -19.19 -8.55 7.48
N THR A 66 -19.88 -7.57 6.91
CA THR A 66 -19.29 -6.26 6.60
C THR A 66 -18.81 -5.51 7.84
N VAL A 67 -19.45 -5.72 9.00
CA VAL A 67 -19.03 -5.12 10.27
C VAL A 67 -17.69 -5.69 10.73
N HIS A 68 -17.51 -7.00 10.60
CA HIS A 68 -16.24 -7.66 10.91
C HIS A 68 -15.08 -7.11 10.07
N LEU A 69 -15.31 -6.87 8.79
CA LEU A 69 -14.29 -6.35 7.87
C LEU A 69 -14.03 -4.86 8.12
N ARG A 70 -15.07 -4.07 8.37
CA ARG A 70 -14.92 -2.64 8.70
C ARG A 70 -14.11 -2.43 9.99
N ASN A 71 -14.36 -3.27 11.00
CA ASN A 71 -13.68 -3.15 12.29
C ASN A 71 -12.18 -3.50 12.22
N LEU A 72 -11.70 -4.18 11.19
CA LEU A 72 -10.26 -4.35 10.98
C LEU A 72 -9.58 -2.98 10.82
N PHE A 73 -10.27 -2.04 10.20
CA PHE A 73 -9.71 -0.73 9.90
C PHE A 73 -10.00 0.34 10.97
N SER A 74 -10.69 0.01 12.07
CA SER A 74 -11.17 1.04 13.02
C SER A 74 -10.08 1.67 13.89
N GLU A 75 -8.93 1.03 14.02
CA GLU A 75 -7.81 1.53 14.85
C GLU A 75 -6.83 2.39 14.07
N ARG A 76 -6.97 2.46 12.74
CA ARG A 76 -6.08 3.24 11.87
C ARG A 76 -6.62 4.66 11.67
N VAL A 77 -5.74 5.65 11.79
CA VAL A 77 -6.01 7.05 11.45
C VAL A 77 -5.68 7.25 9.98
N TYR A 78 -6.69 7.29 9.12
CA TYR A 78 -6.51 7.51 7.67
C TYR A 78 -6.44 9.00 7.28
N ASP A 79 -6.59 9.91 8.24
CA ASP A 79 -6.62 11.36 8.00
C ASP A 79 -5.24 11.95 7.69
N GLU A 80 -4.18 11.14 7.68
CA GLU A 80 -2.86 11.61 7.24
C GLU A 80 -2.85 11.73 5.70
N PRO A 81 -2.71 12.96 5.17
CA PRO A 81 -2.61 13.16 3.74
C PRO A 81 -1.36 12.45 3.23
N MET A 82 -1.51 11.82 2.07
CA MET A 82 -0.41 11.16 1.37
C MET A 82 0.75 12.15 1.24
N VAL A 83 1.94 11.77 1.69
CA VAL A 83 3.15 12.55 1.39
C VAL A 83 3.36 12.44 -0.11
N ASP A 84 3.04 13.50 -0.84
CA ASP A 84 3.43 13.62 -2.22
C ASP A 84 4.96 13.57 -2.25
N LEU A 85 5.50 12.44 -2.73
CA LEU A 85 6.91 12.30 -3.03
C LEU A 85 7.25 13.37 -4.06
N GLN A 86 7.76 14.53 -3.62
CA GLN A 86 8.34 15.48 -4.54
C GLN A 86 9.45 14.72 -5.27
N PRO A 87 9.41 14.63 -6.61
CA PRO A 87 10.54 14.10 -7.33
C PRO A 87 11.72 15.01 -7.00
N LEU A 88 12.80 14.43 -6.47
CA LEU A 88 14.11 15.06 -6.34
C LEU A 88 14.67 15.31 -7.74
N LEU A 89 13.98 16.15 -8.52
CA LEU A 89 14.55 16.73 -9.71
C LEU A 89 15.68 17.63 -9.23
N PRO A 90 16.92 17.43 -9.68
CA PRO A 90 17.98 18.36 -9.37
C PRO A 90 17.54 19.74 -9.87
N ASP A 91 17.67 20.77 -9.02
CA ASP A 91 17.43 22.17 -9.37
C ASP A 91 18.36 22.56 -10.52
N THR A 92 17.97 22.26 -11.76
CA THR A 92 18.62 22.82 -12.94
C THR A 92 18.16 24.27 -13.01
N LYS A 93 18.87 25.15 -12.30
CA LYS A 93 18.78 26.59 -12.49
C LYS A 93 18.96 26.85 -13.98
N LYS A 94 17.88 27.19 -14.69
CA LYS A 94 17.96 27.57 -16.11
C LYS A 94 18.89 28.78 -16.17
N ALA A 95 20.04 28.61 -16.83
CA ALA A 95 20.99 29.70 -17.02
C ALA A 95 20.25 30.89 -17.67
N PRO A 96 20.44 32.12 -17.18
CA PRO A 96 19.82 33.28 -17.80
C PRO A 96 20.34 33.39 -19.23
N LYS A 97 19.43 33.35 -20.22
CA LYS A 97 19.75 33.68 -21.60
C LYS A 97 20.23 35.12 -21.63
N THR A 98 21.53 35.33 -21.66
CA THR A 98 22.10 36.62 -22.03
C THR A 98 21.71 36.87 -23.48
N ARG A 99 20.96 37.95 -23.72
CA ARG A 99 20.78 38.50 -25.06
C ARG A 99 22.13 39.09 -25.47
N PHE A 100 22.96 38.28 -26.12
CA PHE A 100 24.11 38.77 -26.86
C PHE A 100 23.62 39.18 -28.24
N TRP A 101 23.45 40.47 -28.47
CA TRP A 101 23.39 41.06 -29.80
C TRP A 101 24.31 42.27 -29.79
N GLU A 102 25.47 42.15 -30.43
CA GLU A 102 26.04 43.19 -31.28
C GLU A 102 27.26 42.64 -32.01
N GLU A 103 27.08 42.19 -33.25
CA GLU A 103 28.08 42.42 -34.29
C GLU A 103 27.46 42.29 -35.68
N GLY A 104 27.47 43.40 -36.43
CA GLY A 104 27.80 43.31 -37.86
C GLY A 104 26.70 43.24 -38.91
N ASP A 105 25.61 44.01 -38.81
CA ASP A 105 24.76 44.28 -40.00
C ASP A 105 24.50 45.78 -40.16
N ARG A 106 25.54 46.48 -40.60
CA ARG A 106 25.45 47.76 -41.34
C ARG A 106 26.15 47.54 -42.68
N GLY A 107 25.44 46.90 -43.60
CA GLY A 107 25.66 46.96 -45.04
C GLY A 107 24.71 47.99 -45.65
#